data_AF-A0AAC9SLR7-F1
#
_entry.id   AF-A0AAC9SLR7-F1
#
_cell.length_a   1.000
_cell.length_b   1.000
_cell.length_c   1.000
_cell.angle_alpha   90.00
_cell.angle_beta   90.00
_cell.angle_gamma   90.00
#
_symmetry.space_group_name_H-M   'P 1'
#
loop_
_entity.id
_entity.type
_entity.pdbx_description
1 polymer ?
#
loop_
_entity_poly.entity_id
_entity_poly.type
_entity_poly.pdbx_seq_one_letter_code
_entity_poly.pdbx_strand_id
1 'polypeptide(L)'
;MTGLSVASVHVYPVKGLRGLSPTQARLWPWGLEADRQWMITDLQGRFITQRTCRDMALINAVPTPEGLELGKANMPPCSVRFPDANAPMRSVTVWKDTVQARDAGEGAAVWLTEALAQPCRLVWMDTPQQARLRHLNMAEVPVSFADGYPLLVATMASLADLNARLPEGQAVPMARFRPNIVVQGATPWAEDGWLRIRVGAAILRILAPCSRCVVTTIDQTTAEVPNPKEPLATLAAFHRTPKGVMFAQNAVVEQPGMIEVGAPVTVLDCGPSNLLA
;
A
#
# COMPACT_ATOMS: atom_id res chain seq x y z
N MET A 1 -31.37 5.30 2.67
CA MET A 1 -30.24 5.20 1.74
C MET A 1 -28.98 5.56 2.51
N THR A 2 -28.14 4.59 2.83
CA THR A 2 -26.86 4.85 3.52
C THR A 2 -25.87 5.41 2.51
N GLY A 3 -25.38 6.63 2.74
CA GLY A 3 -24.36 7.27 1.90
C GLY A 3 -23.01 6.55 1.95
N LEU A 4 -22.05 7.01 1.14
CA LEU A 4 -20.70 6.46 1.13
C LEU A 4 -20.01 6.69 2.49
N SER A 5 -19.25 5.70 2.95
CA SER A 5 -18.44 5.82 4.16
C SER A 5 -17.17 4.96 4.09
N VAL A 6 -16.21 5.25 4.97
CA VAL A 6 -14.98 4.47 5.11
C VAL A 6 -15.33 3.11 5.72
N ALA A 7 -15.12 2.03 4.97
CA ALA A 7 -15.29 0.66 5.45
C ALA A 7 -14.08 0.19 6.27
N SER A 8 -12.88 0.49 5.78
CA SER A 8 -11.62 0.17 6.47
C SER A 8 -10.50 1.11 6.02
N VAL A 9 -9.53 1.26 6.91
CA VAL A 9 -8.26 1.94 6.64
C VAL A 9 -7.15 0.91 6.80
N HIS A 10 -6.14 0.95 5.93
CA HIS A 10 -4.98 0.07 6.03
C HIS A 10 -3.66 0.82 5.88
N VAL A 11 -2.73 0.49 6.76
CA VAL A 11 -1.37 1.04 6.81
C VAL A 11 -0.39 -0.12 6.67
N TYR A 12 0.66 0.05 5.88
CA TYR A 12 1.69 -0.95 5.66
C TYR A 12 3.04 -0.34 6.01
N PRO A 13 3.45 -0.38 7.29
CA PRO A 13 4.61 0.39 7.77
C PRO A 13 5.89 0.12 7.00
N VAL A 14 6.10 -1.15 6.64
CA VAL A 14 7.20 -1.61 5.80
C VAL A 14 6.69 -2.05 4.44
N LYS A 15 7.35 -1.57 3.38
CA LYS A 15 7.06 -1.96 2.01
C LYS A 15 7.09 -3.49 1.86
N GLY A 16 5.96 -4.05 1.42
CA GLY A 16 5.84 -5.48 1.12
C GLY A 16 5.52 -6.37 2.32
N LEU A 17 5.47 -5.85 3.55
CA LEU A 17 5.07 -6.63 4.72
C LEU A 17 3.53 -6.62 4.93
N ARG A 18 3.06 -7.28 5.99
CA ARG A 18 1.65 -7.33 6.36
C ARG A 18 1.08 -5.93 6.64
N GLY A 19 -0.18 -5.72 6.29
CA GLY A 19 -0.91 -4.49 6.60
C GLY A 19 -1.56 -4.55 7.97
N LEU A 20 -1.69 -3.38 8.59
CA LEU A 20 -2.48 -3.10 9.78
C LEU A 20 -3.81 -2.48 9.37
N SER A 21 -4.84 -2.65 10.19
CA SER A 21 -6.18 -2.10 9.95
C SER A 21 -6.62 -1.22 11.13
N PRO A 22 -6.02 -0.02 11.31
CA PRO A 22 -6.42 0.86 12.41
C PRO A 22 -7.83 1.42 12.18
N THR A 23 -8.51 1.79 13.26
CA THR A 23 -9.82 2.44 13.20
C THR A 23 -9.75 3.91 12.81
N GLN A 24 -8.57 4.53 12.94
CA GLN A 24 -8.29 5.91 12.57
C GLN A 24 -6.85 6.05 12.06
N ALA A 25 -6.61 7.00 11.17
CA ALA A 25 -5.26 7.32 10.72
C ALA A 25 -5.16 8.76 10.21
N ARG A 26 -3.98 9.35 10.41
CA ARG A 26 -3.68 10.69 9.92
C ARG A 26 -3.17 10.63 8.48
N LEU A 27 -3.73 11.46 7.62
CA LEU A 27 -3.25 11.71 6.27
C LEU A 27 -2.31 12.92 6.24
N TRP A 28 -1.20 12.74 5.54
CA TRP A 28 -0.19 13.73 5.21
C TRP A 28 -0.08 13.86 3.69
N PRO A 29 0.59 14.89 3.14
CA PRO A 29 0.78 15.02 1.69
C PRO A 29 1.40 13.78 1.03
N TRP A 30 2.23 13.02 1.76
CA TRP A 30 2.87 11.78 1.31
C TRP A 30 2.08 10.49 1.57
N GLY A 31 0.84 10.58 2.07
CA GLY A 31 -0.04 9.43 2.32
C GLY A 31 -0.41 9.26 3.79
N LEU A 32 -0.78 8.05 4.18
CA LEU A 32 -1.08 7.75 5.59
C LEU A 32 0.20 7.81 6.43
N GLU A 33 0.06 8.25 7.68
CA GLU A 33 1.11 8.18 8.68
C GLU A 33 1.67 6.76 8.81
N ALA A 34 2.99 6.66 8.93
CA ALA A 34 3.78 5.43 8.92
C ALA A 34 3.73 4.58 7.62
N ASP A 35 2.89 4.89 6.64
CA ASP A 35 2.68 4.02 5.47
C ASP A 35 3.89 3.96 4.52
N ARG A 36 4.48 2.77 4.39
CA ARG A 36 5.68 2.44 3.61
C ARG A 36 6.84 3.43 3.86
N GLN A 37 6.99 3.93 5.08
CA GLN A 37 8.16 4.72 5.46
C GLN A 37 9.40 3.86 5.72
N TRP A 38 9.20 2.56 5.88
CA TRP A 38 10.27 1.58 5.98
C TRP A 38 10.32 0.69 4.73
N MET A 39 11.51 0.20 4.39
CA MET A 39 11.70 -0.70 3.26
C MET A 39 12.84 -1.67 3.53
N ILE A 40 12.68 -2.90 3.06
CA ILE A 40 13.72 -3.92 3.11
C ILE A 40 14.49 -3.88 1.79
N THR A 41 15.81 -3.89 1.85
CA THR A 41 16.70 -3.94 0.68
C THR A 41 17.62 -5.14 0.72
N ASP A 42 18.09 -5.57 -0.45
CA ASP A 42 19.29 -6.37 -0.54
C ASP A 42 20.54 -5.56 -0.12
N LEU A 43 21.71 -6.21 -0.11
CA LEU A 43 22.97 -5.56 0.25
C LEU A 43 23.44 -4.51 -0.77
N GLN A 44 22.84 -4.47 -1.96
CA GLN A 44 23.11 -3.47 -3.00
C GLN A 44 22.12 -2.29 -2.93
N GLY A 45 21.23 -2.25 -1.93
CA GLY A 45 20.26 -1.18 -1.74
C GLY A 45 19.01 -1.29 -2.62
N ARG A 46 18.80 -2.41 -3.33
CA ARG A 46 17.58 -2.61 -4.12
C ARG A 46 16.49 -3.19 -3.24
N PHE A 47 15.27 -2.64 -3.34
CA PHE A 47 14.15 -3.12 -2.53
C PHE A 47 13.82 -4.60 -2.78
N ILE A 48 13.48 -5.32 -1.72
CA ILE A 48 12.91 -6.67 -1.78
C ILE A 48 11.38 -6.54 -1.89
N THR A 49 10.75 -7.44 -2.63
CA THR A 49 9.32 -7.42 -2.95
C THR A 49 8.72 -8.81 -2.82
N GLN A 50 7.42 -8.89 -2.50
CA GLN A 50 6.69 -10.17 -2.46
C GLN A 50 6.74 -10.96 -3.78
N ARG A 51 7.03 -10.29 -4.90
CA ARG A 51 7.28 -10.95 -6.20
C ARG A 51 8.48 -11.89 -6.19
N THR A 52 9.51 -11.56 -5.41
CA THR A 52 10.75 -12.34 -5.31
C THR A 52 10.88 -13.04 -3.96
N CYS A 53 10.21 -12.54 -2.91
CA CYS A 53 10.22 -13.11 -1.57
C CYS A 53 8.82 -13.02 -0.93
N ARG A 54 7.99 -14.05 -1.13
CA ARG A 54 6.59 -14.06 -0.67
C ARG A 54 6.46 -14.06 0.86
N ASP A 55 7.43 -14.66 1.56
CA ASP A 55 7.52 -14.73 3.02
C ASP A 55 7.47 -13.36 3.71
N MET A 56 7.76 -12.27 2.99
CA MET A 56 7.49 -10.91 3.45
C MET A 56 6.04 -10.72 3.94
N ALA A 57 5.06 -11.40 3.34
CA ALA A 57 3.66 -11.34 3.77
C ALA A 57 3.44 -11.89 5.18
N LEU A 58 4.34 -12.74 5.68
CA LEU A 58 4.27 -13.39 7.00
C LEU A 58 4.87 -12.55 8.12
N ILE A 59 5.50 -11.42 7.80
CA ILE A 59 6.12 -10.54 8.79
C ILE A 59 5.15 -9.41 9.14
N ASN A 60 4.88 -9.29 10.43
CA ASN A 60 4.17 -8.18 11.04
C ASN A 60 5.17 -7.06 11.35
N ALA A 61 4.70 -5.83 11.20
CA ALA A 61 5.45 -4.63 11.52
C ALA A 61 4.51 -3.64 12.18
N VAL A 62 4.65 -3.43 13.48
CA VAL A 62 3.78 -2.58 14.29
C VAL A 62 4.54 -1.31 14.66
N PRO A 63 4.08 -0.11 14.25
CA PRO A 63 4.71 1.14 14.65
C PRO A 63 4.62 1.33 16.16
N THR A 64 5.70 1.79 16.78
CA THR A 64 5.75 2.19 18.19
C THR A 64 6.21 3.65 18.27
N PRO A 65 6.06 4.32 19.44
CA PRO A 65 6.61 5.66 19.63
C PRO A 65 8.13 5.73 19.40
N GLU A 66 8.85 4.64 19.65
CA GLU A 66 10.30 4.56 19.48
C GLU A 66 10.74 4.01 18.12
N GLY A 67 9.84 3.47 17.29
CA GLY A 67 10.19 2.91 15.99
C GLY A 67 9.19 1.86 15.51
N LEU A 68 9.62 0.60 15.50
CA LEU A 68 8.89 -0.52 14.92
C LEU A 68 9.11 -1.81 15.71
N GLU A 69 8.06 -2.57 15.94
CA GLU A 69 8.17 -3.96 16.42
C GLU A 69 7.91 -4.92 15.26
N LEU A 70 8.90 -5.75 14.95
CA LEU A 70 8.82 -6.80 13.94
C LEU A 70 8.47 -8.13 14.58
N GLY A 71 7.64 -8.92 13.90
CA GLY A 71 7.27 -10.25 14.34
C GLY A 71 7.00 -11.20 13.19
N LYS A 72 7.40 -12.47 13.34
CA LYS A 72 7.09 -13.60 12.45
C LYS A 72 6.81 -14.80 13.34
N ALA A 73 5.89 -15.68 12.93
CA ALA A 73 5.58 -16.88 13.69
C ALA A 73 6.85 -17.71 13.96
N ASN A 74 6.97 -18.25 15.17
CA ASN A 74 8.11 -19.06 15.64
C ASN A 74 9.46 -18.31 15.70
N MET A 75 9.46 -16.98 15.70
CA MET A 75 10.64 -16.15 15.97
C MET A 75 10.38 -15.22 17.15
N PRO A 76 11.39 -14.90 17.98
CA PRO A 76 11.25 -13.85 18.98
C PRO A 76 10.98 -12.50 18.29
N PRO A 77 10.19 -11.60 18.90
CA PRO A 77 9.95 -10.27 18.35
C PRO A 77 11.26 -9.46 18.29
N CYS A 78 11.34 -8.52 17.36
CA CYS A 78 12.48 -7.62 17.20
C CYS A 78 12.04 -6.17 17.29
N SER A 79 12.44 -5.49 18.37
CA SER A 79 12.25 -4.05 18.52
C SER A 79 13.32 -3.29 17.75
N VAL A 80 12.90 -2.49 16.78
CA VAL A 80 13.73 -1.64 15.94
C VAL A 80 13.45 -0.19 16.32
N ARG A 81 14.46 0.53 16.80
CA ARG A 81 14.33 1.96 17.09
C ARG A 81 14.41 2.77 15.81
N PHE A 82 13.81 3.95 15.81
CA PHE A 82 14.09 4.97 14.80
C PHE A 82 15.59 5.22 14.75
N PRO A 83 16.21 5.14 13.55
CA PRO A 83 17.58 5.55 13.35
C PRO A 83 17.79 6.99 13.84
N ASP A 84 18.86 7.23 14.60
CA ASP A 84 19.23 8.58 15.01
C ASP A 84 19.81 9.40 13.84
N ALA A 85 20.09 10.68 14.10
CA ALA A 85 20.62 11.60 13.10
C ALA A 85 22.00 11.19 12.53
N ASN A 86 22.77 10.37 13.25
CA ASN A 86 24.10 9.88 12.87
C ASN A 86 24.06 8.48 12.22
N ALA A 87 22.90 7.84 12.19
CA ALA A 87 22.73 6.54 11.55
C ALA A 87 23.20 6.58 10.09
N PRO A 88 23.88 5.52 9.59
CA PRO A 88 24.37 5.48 8.22
C PRO A 88 23.26 5.74 7.20
N MET A 89 23.51 6.65 6.26
CA MET A 89 22.67 6.84 5.09
C MET A 89 23.05 5.81 4.02
N ARG A 90 22.03 5.19 3.42
CA ARG A 90 22.19 4.29 2.29
C ARG A 90 21.47 4.83 1.06
N SER A 91 22.15 4.75 -0.07
CA SER A 91 21.52 4.90 -1.38
C SER A 91 20.68 3.65 -1.64
N VAL A 92 19.37 3.82 -1.75
CA VAL A 92 18.43 2.72 -1.97
C VAL A 92 17.55 3.00 -3.18
N THR A 93 17.24 1.95 -3.93
CA THR A 93 16.46 2.04 -5.16
C THR A 93 15.10 1.36 -4.97
N VAL A 94 14.04 2.13 -5.21
CA VAL A 94 12.66 1.66 -5.29
C VAL A 94 12.15 1.90 -6.71
N TRP A 95 11.94 0.81 -7.44
CA TRP A 95 11.66 0.86 -8.88
C TRP A 95 12.77 1.60 -9.66
N LYS A 96 12.45 2.77 -10.22
CA LYS A 96 13.39 3.61 -10.97
C LYS A 96 13.95 4.76 -10.15
N ASP A 97 13.44 4.96 -8.92
CA ASP A 97 13.83 6.08 -8.08
C ASP A 97 14.90 5.62 -7.11
N THR A 98 16.01 6.38 -7.01
CA THR A 98 17.06 6.15 -6.04
C THR A 98 17.09 7.30 -5.05
N VAL A 99 17.02 6.99 -3.76
CA VAL A 99 16.89 7.96 -2.67
C VAL A 99 17.81 7.58 -1.51
N GLN A 100 18.04 8.53 -0.61
CA GLN A 100 18.81 8.28 0.60
C GLN A 100 17.86 7.89 1.74
N ALA A 101 18.23 6.86 2.50
CA ALA A 101 17.45 6.37 3.64
C ALA A 101 18.37 5.97 4.79
N ARG A 102 17.90 6.12 6.03
CA ARG A 102 18.66 5.74 7.22
C ARG A 102 18.63 4.24 7.41
N ASP A 103 19.77 3.66 7.71
CA ASP A 103 19.88 2.26 8.07
C ASP A 103 19.37 1.97 9.48
N ALA A 104 18.61 0.89 9.66
CA ALA A 104 17.98 0.50 10.93
C ALA A 104 18.89 -0.30 11.89
N GLY A 105 20.16 -0.49 11.55
CA GLY A 105 21.16 -1.18 12.36
C GLY A 105 21.21 -2.70 12.16
N GLU A 106 22.24 -3.31 12.75
CA GLU A 106 22.53 -4.75 12.60
C GLU A 106 21.46 -5.65 13.22
N GLY A 107 20.84 -5.24 14.33
CA GLY A 107 19.80 -6.03 14.98
C GLY A 107 18.62 -6.33 14.05
N ALA A 108 18.13 -5.30 13.35
CA ALA A 108 17.06 -5.46 12.36
C ALA A 108 17.53 -6.27 11.14
N ALA A 109 18.76 -6.05 10.67
CA ALA A 109 19.31 -6.76 9.51
C ALA A 109 19.48 -8.27 9.76
N VAL A 110 20.00 -8.66 10.93
CA VAL A 110 20.16 -10.06 11.33
C VAL A 110 18.80 -10.74 11.43
N TRP A 111 17.85 -10.12 12.15
CA TRP A 111 16.51 -10.68 12.33
C TRP A 111 15.78 -10.87 10.99
N LEU A 112 15.84 -9.87 10.10
CA LEU A 112 15.21 -9.97 8.78
C LEU A 112 15.90 -10.96 7.85
N THR A 113 17.23 -11.08 7.96
CA THR A 113 18.00 -12.07 7.18
C THR A 113 17.57 -13.49 7.54
N GLU A 114 17.38 -13.77 8.83
CA GLU A 114 16.81 -15.04 9.30
C GLU A 114 15.35 -15.19 8.84
N ALA A 115 14.52 -14.16 9.02
CA ALA A 115 13.11 -14.20 8.68
C ALA A 115 12.83 -14.41 7.18
N LEU A 116 13.71 -13.93 6.30
CA LEU A 116 13.54 -13.99 4.84
C LEU A 116 14.50 -14.96 4.15
N ALA A 117 15.33 -15.66 4.92
CA ALA A 117 16.37 -16.58 4.45
C ALA A 117 17.30 -15.97 3.36
N GLN A 118 17.57 -14.66 3.43
CA GLN A 118 18.47 -13.97 2.51
C GLN A 118 19.06 -12.70 3.14
N PRO A 119 20.33 -12.36 2.88
CA PRO A 119 20.95 -11.15 3.41
C PRO A 119 20.19 -9.88 3.00
N CYS A 120 19.77 -9.10 3.97
CA CYS A 120 19.02 -7.87 3.73
C CYS A 120 19.24 -6.80 4.81
N ARG A 121 18.79 -5.59 4.52
CA ARG A 121 18.77 -4.44 5.44
C ARG A 121 17.37 -3.89 5.55
N LEU A 122 17.06 -3.30 6.71
CA LEU A 122 15.90 -2.43 6.87
C LEU A 122 16.37 -0.98 6.82
N VAL A 123 15.67 -0.15 6.05
CA VAL A 123 15.92 1.28 5.97
C VAL A 123 14.65 2.07 6.26
N TRP A 124 14.85 3.29 6.77
CA TRP A 124 13.80 4.23 7.13
C TRP A 124 13.95 5.55 6.38
N MET A 125 12.83 6.09 5.91
CA MET A 125 12.73 7.42 5.33
C MET A 125 12.27 8.40 6.41
N ASP A 126 13.22 9.16 6.96
CA ASP A 126 12.99 10.15 8.04
C ASP A 126 12.36 11.46 7.53
N THR A 127 12.39 11.68 6.21
CA THR A 127 11.97 12.93 5.55
C THR A 127 11.00 12.66 4.39
N PRO A 128 9.88 11.96 4.62
CA PRO A 128 8.96 11.52 3.57
C PRO A 128 8.34 12.66 2.74
N GLN A 129 8.30 13.88 3.28
CA GLN A 129 7.84 15.09 2.60
C GLN A 129 8.73 15.55 1.43
N GLN A 130 9.99 15.10 1.36
CA GLN A 130 10.97 15.62 0.41
C GLN A 130 11.92 14.56 -0.16
N ALA A 131 12.12 13.44 0.53
CA ALA A 131 13.12 12.44 0.14
C ALA A 131 12.86 11.81 -1.24
N ARG A 132 11.58 11.71 -1.64
CA ARG A 132 11.17 11.15 -2.92
C ARG A 132 9.98 11.91 -3.49
N LEU A 133 10.27 12.83 -4.40
CA LEU A 133 9.26 13.58 -5.13
C LEU A 133 9.00 12.93 -6.49
N ARG A 134 7.73 12.77 -6.85
CA ARG A 134 7.31 12.26 -8.14
C ARG A 134 6.48 13.29 -8.87
N HIS A 135 6.75 13.46 -10.16
CA HIS A 135 5.96 14.31 -11.03
C HIS A 135 4.67 13.58 -11.45
N LEU A 136 3.54 13.96 -10.85
CA LEU A 136 2.22 13.35 -11.05
C LEU A 136 1.21 14.45 -11.43
N ASN A 137 0.64 14.36 -12.65
CA ASN A 137 -0.28 15.37 -13.21
C ASN A 137 0.19 16.81 -13.00
N MET A 138 1.40 17.12 -13.49
CA MET A 138 2.03 18.44 -13.45
C MET A 138 2.41 18.98 -12.06
N ALA A 139 2.31 18.16 -11.01
CA ALA A 139 2.70 18.53 -9.65
C ALA A 139 3.79 17.60 -9.11
N GLU A 140 4.67 18.13 -8.26
CA GLU A 140 5.54 17.30 -7.42
C GLU A 140 4.75 16.79 -6.22
N VAL A 141 4.74 15.47 -6.07
CA VAL A 141 4.04 14.79 -4.99
C VAL A 141 5.04 13.96 -4.21
N PRO A 142 5.16 14.16 -2.89
CA PRO A 142 5.98 13.30 -2.06
C PRO A 142 5.35 11.91 -1.97
N VAL A 143 6.17 10.88 -2.11
CA VAL A 143 5.74 9.48 -2.00
C VAL A 143 6.79 8.76 -1.16
N SER A 144 6.38 8.06 -0.12
CA SER A 144 7.29 7.19 0.66
C SER A 144 7.84 6.03 -0.20
N PHE A 145 8.22 4.90 0.39
CA PHE A 145 8.59 3.71 -0.39
C PHE A 145 7.40 3.01 -1.06
N ALA A 146 6.19 3.60 -1.05
CA ALA A 146 5.08 3.16 -1.88
C ALA A 146 5.45 3.11 -3.38
N ASP A 147 4.76 2.28 -4.16
CA ASP A 147 5.13 2.05 -5.57
C ASP A 147 4.99 3.32 -6.41
N GLY A 148 3.73 3.76 -6.51
CA GLY A 148 3.23 4.68 -7.51
C GLY A 148 2.90 6.05 -6.94
N TYR A 149 2.13 6.02 -5.87
CA TYR A 149 1.29 7.08 -5.37
C TYR A 149 1.21 6.94 -3.85
N PRO A 150 0.91 8.03 -3.12
CA PRO A 150 0.85 8.01 -1.67
C PRO A 150 -0.35 7.22 -1.13
N LEU A 151 -1.41 7.04 -1.92
CA LEU A 151 -2.62 6.34 -1.51
C LEU A 151 -3.20 5.46 -2.61
N LEU A 152 -3.87 4.39 -2.18
CA LEU A 152 -4.74 3.56 -3.00
C LEU A 152 -6.15 3.49 -2.39
N VAL A 153 -7.17 3.83 -3.17
CA VAL A 153 -8.59 3.81 -2.77
C VAL A 153 -9.31 2.69 -3.49
N ALA A 154 -10.01 1.82 -2.77
CA ALA A 154 -10.82 0.74 -3.33
C ALA A 154 -12.25 0.80 -2.80
N THR A 155 -13.18 0.11 -3.44
CA THR A 155 -14.54 -0.05 -2.91
C THR A 155 -14.88 -1.50 -2.57
N MET A 156 -15.72 -1.69 -1.55
CA MET A 156 -16.26 -3.00 -1.21
C MET A 156 -17.12 -3.58 -2.36
N ALA A 157 -17.82 -2.72 -3.09
CA ALA A 157 -18.69 -3.12 -4.18
C ALA A 157 -17.91 -3.69 -5.38
N SER A 158 -16.79 -3.07 -5.75
CA SER A 158 -15.90 -3.60 -6.81
C SER A 158 -15.26 -4.92 -6.41
N LEU A 159 -14.87 -5.09 -5.14
CA LEU A 159 -14.37 -6.38 -4.66
C LEU A 159 -15.46 -7.46 -4.71
N ALA A 160 -16.69 -7.13 -4.31
CA ALA A 160 -17.82 -8.05 -4.35
C ALA A 160 -18.15 -8.50 -5.79
N ASP A 161 -18.19 -7.55 -6.73
CA ASP A 161 -18.43 -7.86 -8.15
C ASP A 161 -17.30 -8.69 -8.76
N LEU A 162 -16.03 -8.40 -8.42
CA LEU A 162 -14.91 -9.28 -8.80
C LEU A 162 -15.09 -10.69 -8.25
N ASN A 163 -15.39 -10.82 -6.95
CA ASN A 163 -15.54 -12.12 -6.32
C ASN A 163 -16.72 -12.92 -6.88
N ALA A 164 -17.79 -12.27 -7.34
CA ALA A 164 -18.90 -12.93 -8.01
C ALA A 164 -18.54 -13.47 -9.42
N ARG A 165 -17.47 -12.96 -10.03
CA ARG A 165 -16.98 -13.40 -11.35
C ARG A 165 -15.86 -14.45 -11.26
N LEU A 166 -15.25 -14.61 -10.08
CA LEU A 166 -14.20 -15.59 -9.85
C LEU A 166 -14.78 -17.02 -9.87
N PRO A 167 -13.97 -18.03 -10.23
CA PRO A 167 -14.38 -19.42 -10.07
C PRO A 167 -14.80 -19.74 -8.64
N GLU A 168 -15.72 -20.69 -8.48
CA GLU A 168 -16.22 -21.12 -7.17
C GLU A 168 -15.07 -21.47 -6.21
N GLY A 169 -15.18 -21.02 -4.96
CA GLY A 169 -14.16 -21.24 -3.92
C GLY A 169 -12.88 -20.39 -4.07
N GLN A 170 -12.78 -19.51 -5.08
CA GLN A 170 -11.59 -18.69 -5.32
C GLN A 170 -11.75 -17.21 -4.97
N ALA A 171 -12.81 -16.85 -4.22
CA ALA A 171 -13.00 -15.49 -3.73
C ALA A 171 -11.77 -15.01 -2.94
N VAL A 172 -11.40 -13.74 -3.15
CA VAL A 172 -10.20 -13.15 -2.55
C VAL A 172 -10.55 -12.01 -1.59
N PRO A 173 -9.78 -11.83 -0.50
CA PRO A 173 -9.96 -10.71 0.40
C PRO A 173 -9.35 -9.42 -0.16
N MET A 174 -9.85 -8.27 0.31
CA MET A 174 -9.33 -6.94 -0.05
C MET A 174 -7.81 -6.81 0.20
N ALA A 175 -7.30 -7.53 1.21
CA ALA A 175 -5.90 -7.53 1.59
C ALA A 175 -4.95 -7.90 0.43
N ARG A 176 -5.40 -8.67 -0.58
CA ARG A 176 -4.58 -8.98 -1.77
C ARG A 176 -4.32 -7.74 -2.66
N PHE A 177 -5.21 -6.74 -2.63
CA PHE A 177 -5.07 -5.50 -3.40
C PHE A 177 -4.34 -4.38 -2.65
N ARG A 178 -4.21 -4.54 -1.33
CA ARG A 178 -3.43 -3.67 -0.44
C ARG A 178 -3.81 -2.17 -0.49
N PRO A 179 -5.11 -1.79 -0.57
CA PRO A 179 -5.51 -0.39 -0.56
C PRO A 179 -5.25 0.26 0.80
N ASN A 180 -5.16 1.58 0.83
CA ASN A 180 -5.06 2.35 2.06
C ASN A 180 -6.43 2.72 2.61
N ILE A 181 -7.40 3.00 1.74
CA ILE A 181 -8.76 3.39 2.12
C ILE A 181 -9.73 2.53 1.33
N VAL A 182 -10.65 1.89 2.04
CA VAL A 182 -11.74 1.13 1.43
C VAL A 182 -13.06 1.85 1.71
N VAL A 183 -13.83 2.10 0.66
CA VAL A 183 -15.13 2.78 0.74
C VAL A 183 -16.26 1.77 0.58
N GLN A 184 -17.33 1.91 1.36
CA GLN A 184 -18.56 1.14 1.22
C GLN A 184 -19.73 2.05 0.80
N GLY A 185 -20.83 1.42 0.36
CA GLY A 185 -22.04 2.12 -0.10
C GLY A 185 -22.02 2.56 -1.58
N ALA A 186 -20.91 2.34 -2.28
CA ALA A 186 -20.81 2.60 -3.71
C ALA A 186 -21.49 1.51 -4.55
N THR A 187 -21.85 1.82 -5.79
CA THR A 187 -22.10 0.78 -6.80
C THR A 187 -20.76 0.20 -7.29
N PRO A 188 -20.72 -1.05 -7.78
CA PRO A 188 -19.48 -1.62 -8.32
C PRO A 188 -18.85 -0.71 -9.36
N TRP A 189 -17.53 -0.53 -9.27
CA TRP A 189 -16.70 0.24 -10.20
C TRP A 189 -16.98 1.74 -10.26
N ALA A 190 -17.80 2.28 -9.35
CA ALA A 190 -18.09 3.72 -9.30
C ALA A 190 -16.82 4.56 -9.11
N GLU A 191 -15.81 4.02 -8.44
CA GLU A 191 -14.56 4.73 -8.17
C GLU A 191 -13.78 5.11 -9.43
N ASP A 192 -14.01 4.45 -10.57
CA ASP A 192 -13.33 4.77 -11.82
C ASP A 192 -13.71 6.15 -12.37
N GLY A 193 -14.90 6.64 -12.02
CA GLY A 193 -15.37 7.98 -12.38
C GLY A 193 -15.07 9.04 -11.33
N TRP A 194 -14.49 8.69 -10.18
CA TRP A 194 -14.19 9.68 -9.14
C TRP A 194 -12.97 10.50 -9.55
N LEU A 195 -13.07 11.82 -9.44
CA LEU A 195 -11.95 12.75 -9.65
C LEU A 195 -11.46 13.33 -8.33
N ARG A 196 -12.39 13.64 -7.43
CA ARG A 196 -12.10 14.23 -6.12
C ARG A 196 -13.11 13.75 -5.09
N ILE A 197 -12.62 13.34 -3.93
CA ILE A 197 -13.45 12.85 -2.83
C ILE A 197 -13.05 13.52 -1.51
N ARG A 198 -14.04 13.80 -0.67
CA ARG A 198 -13.83 14.14 0.74
C ARG A 198 -13.97 12.87 1.57
N VAL A 199 -13.02 12.63 2.46
CA VAL A 199 -13.02 11.50 3.40
C VAL A 199 -12.80 12.08 4.79
N GLY A 200 -13.85 12.18 5.59
CA GLY A 200 -13.80 12.93 6.85
C GLY A 200 -13.31 14.38 6.63
N ALA A 201 -12.20 14.75 7.28
CA ALA A 201 -11.60 16.08 7.14
C ALA A 201 -10.62 16.22 5.95
N ALA A 202 -10.26 15.11 5.30
CA ALA A 202 -9.29 15.10 4.21
C ALA A 202 -9.97 15.22 2.84
N ILE A 203 -9.23 15.76 1.87
CA ILE A 203 -9.63 15.80 0.45
C ILE A 203 -8.59 15.06 -0.36
N LEU A 204 -9.05 14.12 -1.18
CA LEU A 204 -8.22 13.29 -2.04
C LEU A 204 -8.55 13.58 -3.50
N ARG A 205 -7.52 13.57 -4.33
CA ARG A 205 -7.65 13.68 -5.79
C ARG A 205 -7.27 12.34 -6.41
N ILE A 206 -8.18 11.74 -7.16
CA ILE A 206 -7.98 10.45 -7.84
C ILE A 206 -7.28 10.72 -9.17
N LEU A 207 -6.14 10.06 -9.40
CA LEU A 207 -5.27 10.37 -10.55
C LEU A 207 -5.24 9.30 -11.62
N ALA A 208 -5.29 8.02 -11.24
CA ALA A 208 -5.13 6.92 -12.20
C ALA A 208 -5.63 5.58 -11.65
N PRO A 209 -6.17 4.71 -12.51
CA PRO A 209 -6.45 3.33 -12.12
C PRO A 209 -5.16 2.60 -11.72
N CYS A 210 -5.26 1.69 -10.76
CA CYS A 210 -4.09 0.97 -10.24
C CYS A 210 -3.88 -0.34 -10.98
N SER A 211 -2.76 -0.42 -11.71
CA SER A 211 -2.34 -1.66 -12.36
C SER A 211 -1.97 -2.70 -11.31
N ARG A 212 -2.57 -3.89 -11.44
CA ARG A 212 -2.36 -5.01 -10.54
C ARG A 212 -1.26 -5.91 -11.07
N CYS A 213 -0.53 -6.52 -10.15
CA CYS A 213 0.56 -7.45 -10.45
C CYS A 213 0.37 -8.74 -9.65
N VAL A 214 1.26 -9.71 -9.87
CA VAL A 214 1.27 -11.05 -9.25
C VAL A 214 1.11 -11.02 -7.73
N VAL A 215 1.44 -9.93 -7.04
CA VAL A 215 1.20 -9.82 -5.59
C VAL A 215 -0.26 -10.07 -5.21
N THR A 216 -1.23 -9.77 -6.10
CA THR A 216 -2.65 -10.05 -5.84
C THR A 216 -2.99 -11.54 -5.85
N THR A 217 -2.10 -12.42 -6.30
CA THR A 217 -2.30 -13.89 -6.30
C THR A 217 -1.78 -14.54 -5.02
N ILE A 218 -1.04 -13.78 -4.20
CA ILE A 218 -0.42 -14.25 -2.95
C ILE A 218 -1.41 -14.10 -1.80
N ASP A 219 -1.62 -15.18 -1.06
CA ASP A 219 -2.31 -15.14 0.21
C ASP A 219 -1.48 -14.36 1.25
N GLN A 220 -2.05 -13.28 1.79
CA GLN A 220 -1.34 -12.39 2.70
C GLN A 220 -1.23 -12.94 4.14
N THR A 221 -1.78 -14.13 4.40
CA THR A 221 -1.67 -14.82 5.69
C THR A 221 -0.76 -16.04 5.61
N THR A 222 -0.75 -16.78 4.49
CA THR A 222 0.04 -18.00 4.33
C THR A 222 1.24 -17.86 3.40
N ALA A 223 1.34 -16.75 2.64
CA ALA A 223 2.32 -16.53 1.56
C ALA A 223 2.22 -17.54 0.39
N GLU A 224 1.21 -18.41 0.40
CA GLU A 224 0.93 -19.34 -0.68
C GLU A 224 0.32 -18.62 -1.89
N VAL A 225 0.34 -19.30 -3.03
CA VAL A 225 -0.31 -18.83 -4.26
C VAL A 225 -1.32 -19.90 -4.67
N PRO A 226 -2.55 -19.86 -4.13
CA PRO A 226 -3.54 -20.91 -4.38
C PRO A 226 -3.86 -21.09 -5.86
N ASN A 227 -3.90 -19.96 -6.60
CA ASN A 227 -4.02 -19.95 -8.04
C ASN A 227 -3.11 -18.84 -8.61
N PRO A 228 -2.09 -19.17 -9.42
CA PRO A 228 -1.14 -18.18 -9.95
C PRO A 228 -1.74 -17.24 -11.00
N LYS A 229 -2.94 -17.54 -11.53
CA LYS A 229 -3.64 -16.71 -12.51
C LYS A 229 -4.66 -15.77 -11.86
N GLU A 230 -5.25 -16.15 -10.73
CA GLU A 230 -6.35 -15.41 -10.12
C GLU A 230 -5.88 -14.50 -8.98
N PRO A 231 -6.46 -13.30 -8.83
CA PRO A 231 -7.65 -12.77 -9.52
C PRO A 231 -7.35 -12.02 -10.84
N LEU A 232 -6.10 -12.07 -11.33
CA LEU A 232 -5.67 -11.26 -12.48
C LEU A 232 -6.31 -11.69 -13.79
N ALA A 233 -6.50 -13.00 -14.02
CA ALA A 233 -7.13 -13.50 -15.23
C ALA A 233 -8.60 -13.08 -15.32
N THR A 234 -9.34 -13.18 -14.21
CA THR A 234 -10.72 -12.68 -14.16
C THR A 234 -10.81 -11.17 -14.37
N LEU A 235 -9.98 -10.38 -13.67
CA LEU A 235 -9.92 -8.92 -13.92
C LEU A 235 -9.53 -8.58 -15.36
N ALA A 236 -8.62 -9.34 -15.98
CA ALA A 236 -8.18 -9.10 -17.35
C ALA A 236 -9.31 -9.22 -18.39
N ALA A 237 -10.37 -9.97 -18.07
CA ALA A 237 -11.50 -10.19 -18.96
C ALA A 237 -12.45 -8.97 -19.05
N PHE A 238 -12.48 -8.08 -18.05
CA PHE A 238 -13.45 -6.99 -18.02
C PHE A 238 -12.92 -5.65 -17.48
N HIS A 239 -11.74 -5.63 -16.85
CA HIS A 239 -11.18 -4.45 -16.19
C HIS A 239 -9.71 -4.25 -16.57
N ARG A 240 -9.48 -4.09 -17.88
CA ARG A 240 -8.16 -4.01 -18.51
C ARG A 240 -8.00 -2.75 -19.35
N THR A 241 -6.79 -2.20 -19.35
CA THR A 241 -6.36 -1.10 -20.22
C THR A 241 -5.06 -1.48 -20.93
N PRO A 242 -4.55 -0.65 -21.88
CA PRO A 242 -3.21 -0.86 -22.45
C PRO A 242 -2.08 -0.89 -21.41
N LYS A 243 -2.29 -0.24 -20.24
CA LYS A 243 -1.31 -0.18 -19.15
C LYS A 243 -1.34 -1.39 -18.22
N GLY A 244 -2.33 -2.28 -18.36
CA GLY A 244 -2.43 -3.51 -17.57
C GLY A 244 -3.84 -3.83 -17.09
N VAL A 245 -3.91 -4.77 -16.15
CA VAL A 245 -5.14 -5.18 -15.46
C VAL A 245 -5.35 -4.26 -14.26
N MET A 246 -6.53 -3.66 -14.13
CA MET A 246 -6.78 -2.61 -13.15
C MET A 246 -7.65 -3.09 -12.00
N PHE A 247 -7.45 -2.54 -10.81
CA PHE A 247 -8.38 -2.61 -9.68
C PHE A 247 -7.99 -1.53 -8.68
N ALA A 248 -8.96 -0.81 -8.12
CA ALA A 248 -8.76 0.34 -7.24
C ALA A 248 -8.06 1.53 -7.94
N GLN A 249 -8.02 2.66 -7.23
CA GLN A 249 -7.71 3.97 -7.77
C GLN A 249 -6.58 4.63 -7.00
N ASN A 250 -5.52 5.04 -7.71
CA ASN A 250 -4.41 5.76 -7.11
C ASN A 250 -4.81 7.19 -6.82
N ALA A 251 -4.52 7.66 -5.61
CA ALA A 251 -4.90 8.98 -5.15
C ALA A 251 -3.73 9.76 -4.56
N VAL A 252 -3.87 11.08 -4.54
CA VAL A 252 -3.00 12.01 -3.81
C VAL A 252 -3.80 12.77 -2.77
N VAL A 253 -3.13 13.17 -1.69
CA VAL A 253 -3.73 14.00 -0.64
C VAL A 253 -3.67 15.46 -1.10
N GLU A 254 -4.82 16.06 -1.31
CA GLU A 254 -4.94 17.48 -1.63
C GLU A 254 -5.08 18.31 -0.35
N GLN A 255 -5.89 17.82 0.59
CA GLN A 255 -6.02 18.38 1.93
C GLN A 255 -5.75 17.29 2.98
N PRO A 256 -4.69 17.43 3.80
CA PRO A 256 -4.41 16.54 4.93
C PRO A 256 -5.52 16.55 5.98
N GLY A 257 -5.59 15.50 6.81
CA GLY A 257 -6.60 15.41 7.85
C GLY A 257 -6.63 14.05 8.54
N MET A 258 -7.38 13.95 9.64
CA MET A 258 -7.68 12.66 10.25
C MET A 258 -8.81 11.97 9.47
N ILE A 259 -8.67 10.66 9.28
CA ILE A 259 -9.74 9.80 8.76
C ILE A 259 -10.02 8.67 9.74
N GLU A 260 -11.28 8.22 9.76
CA GLU A 260 -11.76 7.21 10.69
C GLU A 260 -12.67 6.24 9.96
N VAL A 261 -12.70 4.98 10.40
CA VAL A 261 -13.68 4.00 9.94
C VAL A 261 -15.09 4.49 10.27
N GLY A 262 -16.00 4.38 9.31
CA GLY A 262 -17.36 4.91 9.39
C GLY A 262 -17.49 6.39 9.01
N ALA A 263 -16.39 7.12 8.85
CA ALA A 263 -16.45 8.53 8.43
C ALA A 263 -17.15 8.65 7.06
N PRO A 264 -17.97 9.69 6.86
CA PRO A 264 -18.65 9.90 5.59
C PRO A 264 -17.64 10.17 4.48
N VAL A 265 -17.97 9.64 3.30
CA VAL A 265 -17.28 9.93 2.05
C VAL A 265 -18.22 10.70 1.15
N THR A 266 -17.73 11.77 0.53
CA THR A 266 -18.50 12.57 -0.44
C THR A 266 -17.71 12.68 -1.71
N VAL A 267 -18.29 12.27 -2.83
CA VAL A 267 -17.73 12.54 -4.15
C VAL A 267 -17.95 14.01 -4.45
N LEU A 268 -16.86 14.77 -4.55
CA LEU A 268 -16.89 16.20 -4.82
C LEU A 268 -16.98 16.47 -6.32
N ASP A 269 -16.20 15.71 -7.09
CA ASP A 269 -16.14 15.81 -8.54
C ASP A 269 -16.09 14.40 -9.15
N CYS A 270 -16.87 14.20 -10.22
CA CYS A 270 -16.86 12.99 -11.03
C CYS A 270 -16.66 13.32 -12.51
N GLY A 271 -16.22 12.33 -13.27
CA GLY A 271 -16.05 12.42 -14.72
C GLY A 271 -16.31 11.07 -15.39
N PRO A 272 -16.01 10.97 -16.69
CA PRO A 272 -15.97 9.68 -17.37
C PRO A 272 -15.05 8.71 -16.63
N SER A 273 -15.33 7.41 -16.74
CA SER A 273 -14.46 6.38 -16.18
C SER A 273 -13.03 6.53 -16.71
N ASN A 274 -12.07 6.61 -15.79
CA ASN A 274 -10.64 6.69 -16.10
C ASN A 274 -10.03 5.33 -16.49
N LEU A 275 -10.84 4.27 -16.55
CA LEU A 275 -10.47 2.98 -17.11
C LEU A 275 -10.36 3.03 -18.64
N LEU A 276 -11.17 3.88 -19.28
CA LEU A 276 -11.29 3.98 -20.74
C LEU A 276 -10.34 5.00 -21.37
N ALA A 277 -9.46 5.61 -20.57
CA ALA A 277 -8.50 6.65 -20.98
C ALA A 277 -7.12 6.10 -21.37
#